data_AF-A0A1E1WL36-F1
#
_entry.id   AF-A0A1E1WL36-F1
#
_cell.length_a   1.000
_cell.length_b   1.000
_cell.length_c   1.000
_cell.angle_alpha   90.00
_cell.angle_beta   90.00
_cell.angle_gamma   90.00
#
_symmetry.space_group_name_H-M   'P 1'
#
loop_
_entity.id
_entity.type
_entity.pdbx_description
1 polymer ?
#
loop_
_entity_poly.entity_id
_entity_poly.type
_entity_poly.pdbx_seq_one_letter_code
_entity_poly.pdbx_strand_id
1 'polypeptide(L)'
;GPPPATDPRLPLTAKQKYSMLASWKGISRAMEKTGICMFIKLFEENQDLLNMFEKFRQCRTKEEQINSMELAEHANNVMNTLDEGIKGLDDLDNFFEYIHQVGASHRRIPGFKVEYFWKIEAPFLAAVESTLGDRYTPNVENIYKITIKFILETLVDGYEKGGNKPNST
;
A
#
# COMPACT_ATOMS: atom_id res chain seq x y z
N GLY A 1 11.77 -8.43 31.35
CA GLY A 1 10.32 -8.71 31.35
C GLY A 1 9.89 -9.11 29.95
N PRO A 2 8.71 -9.73 29.77
CA PRO A 2 8.15 -9.97 28.44
C PRO A 2 7.98 -8.64 27.68
N PRO A 3 8.02 -8.64 26.34
CA PRO A 3 7.71 -7.46 25.55
C PRO A 3 6.28 -6.97 25.88
N PRO A 4 6.02 -5.65 25.77
CA PRO A 4 4.65 -5.14 25.87
C PRO A 4 3.72 -5.89 24.90
N ALA A 5 2.52 -6.21 25.35
CA ALA A 5 1.51 -6.81 24.49
C ALA A 5 1.16 -5.82 23.36
N THR A 6 1.05 -6.34 22.13
CA THR A 6 0.52 -5.58 20.99
C THR A 6 -1.01 -5.54 21.07
N ASP A 7 -1.62 -4.55 20.42
CA ASP A 7 -3.07 -4.54 20.22
C ASP A 7 -3.52 -5.87 19.59
N PRO A 8 -4.56 -6.53 20.10
CA PRO A 8 -5.01 -7.83 19.61
C PRO A 8 -5.49 -7.82 18.15
N ARG A 9 -5.82 -6.64 17.58
CA ARG A 9 -6.22 -6.48 16.19
C ARG A 9 -5.01 -6.41 15.24
N LEU A 10 -3.80 -6.23 15.75
CA LEU A 10 -2.58 -6.20 14.96
C LEU A 10 -2.09 -7.63 14.68
N PRO A 11 -1.97 -8.08 13.41
CA PRO A 11 -1.47 -9.42 13.09
C PRO A 11 0.06 -9.54 13.18
N LEU A 12 0.72 -8.71 13.99
CA LEU A 12 2.17 -8.71 14.19
C LEU A 12 2.49 -8.80 15.67
N THR A 13 3.47 -9.65 16.00
CA THR A 13 4.09 -9.61 17.33
C THR A 13 4.85 -8.30 17.53
N ALA A 14 5.14 -7.94 18.78
CA ALA A 14 5.95 -6.76 19.11
C ALA A 14 7.31 -6.74 18.37
N LYS A 15 7.95 -7.91 18.24
CA LYS A 15 9.22 -8.06 17.50
C LYS A 15 9.03 -7.81 16.00
N GLN A 16 7.98 -8.36 15.40
CA GLN A 16 7.70 -8.15 13.98
C GLN A 16 7.35 -6.70 13.68
N LYS A 17 6.54 -6.04 14.52
CA LYS A 17 6.24 -4.61 14.41
C LYS A 17 7.52 -3.77 14.46
N TYR A 18 8.41 -4.05 15.43
CA TYR A 18 9.70 -3.36 15.52
C TYR A 18 10.54 -3.54 14.25
N SER A 19 10.65 -4.77 13.75
CA SER A 19 11.38 -5.07 12.51
C SER A 19 10.74 -4.39 11.29
N MET A 20 9.42 -4.31 11.22
CA MET A 20 8.68 -3.60 10.17
C MET A 20 9.05 -2.11 10.18
N LEU A 21 8.92 -1.44 11.32
CA LEU A 21 9.26 -0.02 11.46
C LEU A 21 10.74 0.27 11.18
N ALA A 22 11.65 -0.60 11.64
CA ALA A 22 13.08 -0.42 11.44
C ALA A 22 13.49 -0.55 9.97
N SER A 23 12.96 -1.56 9.27
CA SER A 23 13.24 -1.78 7.84
C SER A 23 12.55 -0.74 6.95
N TRP A 24 11.35 -0.28 7.34
CA TRP A 24 10.60 0.76 6.63
C TRP A 24 11.35 2.08 6.52
N LYS A 25 12.23 2.43 7.47
CA LYS A 25 13.11 3.60 7.36
C LYS A 25 13.97 3.60 6.09
N GLY A 26 14.31 2.42 5.56
CA GLY A 26 14.99 2.27 4.28
C GLY A 26 14.12 2.70 3.11
N ILE A 27 12.86 2.26 3.12
CA ILE A 27 11.86 2.60 2.11
C ILE A 27 11.48 4.07 2.18
N SER A 28 11.30 4.62 3.40
CA SER A 28 10.91 6.01 3.61
C SER A 28 11.90 7.03 3.02
N ARG A 29 13.18 6.65 2.88
CA ARG A 29 14.22 7.47 2.20
C ARG A 29 14.20 7.36 0.68
N ALA A 30 13.48 6.38 0.12
CA ALA A 30 13.40 6.08 -1.30
C ALA A 30 11.93 5.92 -1.75
N MET A 31 11.02 6.67 -1.13
CA MET A 31 9.57 6.54 -1.30
C MET A 31 9.14 6.63 -2.75
N GLU A 32 9.52 7.72 -3.42
CA GLU A 32 9.15 7.96 -4.81
C GLU A 32 9.66 6.84 -5.73
N LYS A 33 10.95 6.51 -5.65
CA LYS A 33 11.57 5.45 -6.44
C LYS A 33 10.87 4.10 -6.21
N THR A 34 10.55 3.79 -4.95
CA THR A 34 9.88 2.53 -4.59
C THR A 34 8.44 2.51 -5.12
N GLY A 35 7.71 3.61 -4.99
CA GLY A 35 6.35 3.75 -5.50
C GLY A 35 6.27 3.63 -7.02
N ILE A 36 7.16 4.31 -7.75
CA ILE A 36 7.25 4.21 -9.21
C ILE A 36 7.55 2.75 -9.61
N CYS A 37 8.50 2.11 -8.93
CA CYS A 37 8.83 0.70 -9.18
C CYS A 37 7.61 -0.23 -8.95
N MET A 38 6.85 0.00 -7.87
CA MET A 38 5.62 -0.73 -7.59
C MET A 38 4.59 -0.56 -8.71
N PHE A 39 4.33 0.66 -9.19
CA PHE A 39 3.35 0.86 -10.24
C PHE A 39 3.78 0.33 -11.61
N ILE A 40 5.07 0.42 -11.95
CA ILE A 40 5.60 -0.22 -13.16
C ILE A 40 5.31 -1.71 -13.14
N LYS A 41 5.62 -2.39 -12.02
CA LYS A 41 5.34 -3.81 -11.84
C LYS A 41 3.85 -4.14 -11.91
N LEU A 42 3.00 -3.28 -11.32
CA LEU A 42 1.55 -3.42 -11.42
C LEU A 42 1.08 -3.43 -12.87
N PHE A 43 1.55 -2.49 -13.69
CA PHE A 43 1.15 -2.35 -15.08
C PHE A 43 1.80 -3.39 -16.00
N GLU A 44 2.99 -3.90 -15.66
CA GLU A 44 3.60 -5.05 -16.37
C GLU A 44 2.67 -6.28 -16.34
N GLU A 45 2.00 -6.54 -15.21
CA GLU A 45 1.12 -7.70 -15.04
C GLU A 45 -0.37 -7.41 -15.27
N ASN A 46 -0.78 -6.14 -15.19
CA ASN A 46 -2.18 -5.72 -15.24
C ASN A 46 -2.36 -4.46 -16.11
N GLN A 47 -1.93 -4.52 -17.38
CA GLN A 47 -1.97 -3.38 -18.31
C GLN A 47 -3.34 -2.71 -18.43
N ASP A 48 -4.43 -3.44 -18.23
CA ASP A 48 -5.78 -2.87 -18.28
C ASP A 48 -6.05 -1.87 -17.16
N LEU A 49 -5.40 -2.02 -16.00
CA LEU A 49 -5.56 -1.07 -14.88
C LEU A 49 -5.02 0.32 -15.23
N LEU A 50 -4.03 0.39 -16.12
CA LEU A 50 -3.48 1.67 -16.59
C LEU A 50 -4.55 2.55 -17.23
N ASN A 51 -5.59 1.97 -17.83
CA ASN A 51 -6.69 2.71 -18.46
C ASN A 51 -7.47 3.58 -17.48
N MET A 52 -7.44 3.26 -16.18
CA MET A 52 -8.13 4.02 -15.13
C MET A 52 -7.42 5.33 -14.77
N PHE A 53 -6.14 5.46 -15.14
CA PHE A 53 -5.32 6.61 -14.79
C PHE A 53 -5.29 7.63 -15.93
N GLU A 54 -6.37 8.39 -16.08
CA GLU A 54 -6.60 9.28 -17.22
C GLU A 54 -5.41 10.20 -17.57
N LYS A 55 -4.67 10.66 -16.55
CA LYS A 55 -3.52 11.55 -16.71
C LYS A 55 -2.29 10.90 -17.38
N PHE A 56 -2.11 9.58 -17.21
CA PHE A 56 -0.91 8.88 -17.68
C PHE A 56 -1.21 7.53 -18.35
N ARG A 57 -2.46 7.26 -18.73
CA ARG A 57 -2.88 6.01 -19.39
C ARG A 57 -2.17 5.74 -20.72
N GLN A 58 -1.54 6.76 -21.31
CA GLN A 58 -0.73 6.68 -22.52
C GLN A 58 0.69 6.13 -22.26
N CYS A 59 1.17 6.17 -21.02
CA CYS A 59 2.49 5.66 -20.63
C CYS A 59 2.48 4.12 -20.58
N ARG A 60 2.57 3.49 -21.76
CA ARG A 60 2.43 2.04 -21.93
C ARG A 60 3.75 1.30 -21.79
N THR A 61 4.86 1.99 -22.00
CA THR A 61 6.19 1.44 -21.82
C THR A 61 6.75 1.80 -20.44
N LYS A 62 7.68 0.96 -19.96
CA LYS A 62 8.41 1.22 -18.72
C LYS A 62 9.15 2.55 -18.73
N GLU A 63 9.73 2.93 -19.87
CA GLU A 63 10.46 4.19 -20.00
C GLU A 63 9.53 5.40 -19.88
N GLU A 64 8.36 5.37 -20.52
CA GLU A 64 7.36 6.43 -20.38
C GLU A 64 6.82 6.52 -18.95
N GLN A 65 6.62 5.38 -18.28
CA GLN A 65 6.17 5.34 -16.90
C GLN A 65 7.20 5.95 -15.94
N ILE A 66 8.48 5.59 -16.07
CA ILE A 66 9.56 6.14 -15.25
C ILE A 66 9.63 7.67 -15.36
N ASN A 67 9.38 8.21 -16.56
CA ASN A 67 9.49 9.64 -16.84
C ASN A 67 8.16 10.40 -16.64
N SER A 68 7.06 9.75 -16.25
CA SER A 68 5.78 10.41 -16.03
C SER A 68 5.72 11.07 -14.66
N MET A 69 5.57 12.40 -14.66
CA MET A 69 5.38 13.18 -13.43
C MET A 69 4.08 12.82 -12.73
N GLU A 70 3.02 12.56 -13.49
CA GLU A 70 1.71 12.22 -12.96
C GLU A 70 1.71 10.82 -12.32
N LEU A 71 2.47 9.87 -12.88
CA LEU A 71 2.69 8.60 -12.23
C LEU A 71 3.48 8.77 -10.93
N ALA A 72 4.57 9.56 -10.95
CA ALA A 72 5.37 9.82 -9.76
C ALA A 72 4.54 10.47 -8.63
N GLU A 73 3.69 11.46 -8.96
CA GLU A 73 2.77 12.08 -8.01
C GLU A 73 1.80 11.05 -7.40
N HIS A 74 1.18 10.23 -8.23
CA HIS A 74 0.25 9.21 -7.76
C HIS A 74 0.95 8.14 -6.91
N ALA A 75 2.11 7.67 -7.35
CA ALA A 75 2.95 6.73 -6.63
C ALA A 75 3.34 7.26 -5.25
N ASN A 76 3.71 8.54 -5.15
CA ASN A 76 4.01 9.20 -3.89
C ASN A 76 2.78 9.24 -2.96
N ASN A 77 1.59 9.55 -3.48
CA ASN A 77 0.37 9.56 -2.67
C ASN A 77 0.03 8.18 -2.08
N VAL A 78 0.17 7.12 -2.88
CA VAL A 78 -0.05 5.74 -2.41
C VAL A 78 1.02 5.35 -1.39
N MET A 79 2.30 5.63 -1.66
CA MET A 79 3.37 5.33 -0.72
C MET A 79 3.18 6.08 0.60
N ASN A 80 2.76 7.35 0.58
CA ASN A 80 2.46 8.13 1.78
C ASN A 80 1.32 7.49 2.59
N THR A 81 0.28 6.98 1.91
CA THR A 81 -0.79 6.23 2.58
C THR A 81 -0.25 5.00 3.31
N LEU A 82 0.64 4.24 2.64
CA LEU A 82 1.28 3.07 3.26
C LEU A 82 2.20 3.46 4.42
N ASP A 83 2.93 4.57 4.30
CA ASP A 83 3.80 5.10 5.35
C ASP A 83 3.01 5.52 6.59
N GLU A 84 1.91 6.25 6.41
CA GLU A 84 0.99 6.60 7.50
C GLU A 84 0.35 5.34 8.12
N GLY A 85 -0.07 4.37 7.30
CA GLY A 85 -0.58 3.09 7.80
C GLY A 85 0.46 2.32 8.63
N ILE A 86 1.72 2.28 8.19
CA ILE A 86 2.80 1.57 8.89
C ILE A 86 3.21 2.30 10.17
N LYS A 87 3.24 3.64 10.17
CA LYS A 87 3.50 4.43 11.37
C LYS A 87 2.35 4.37 12.37
N GLY A 88 1.12 4.21 11.89
CA GLY A 88 -0.09 4.05 12.70
C GLY A 88 -0.23 2.70 13.39
N LEU A 89 0.68 1.73 13.21
CA LEU A 89 0.56 0.40 13.86
C LEU A 89 0.71 0.41 15.39
N ASP A 90 1.08 1.55 15.98
CA ASP A 90 1.04 1.78 17.43
C ASP A 90 -0.34 2.28 17.93
N ASP A 91 -1.16 2.83 17.04
CA ASP A 91 -2.51 3.35 17.32
C ASP A 91 -3.49 2.83 16.26
N LEU A 92 -4.05 1.65 16.54
CA LEU A 92 -4.90 0.99 15.57
C LEU A 92 -6.23 1.71 15.32
N ASP A 93 -6.72 2.52 16.25
CA ASP A 93 -7.95 3.27 16.03
C ASP A 93 -7.76 4.31 14.93
N ASN A 94 -6.66 5.07 15.01
CA ASN A 94 -6.27 6.02 13.96
C ASN A 94 -5.91 5.31 12.64
N PHE A 95 -5.23 4.16 12.70
CA PHE A 95 -4.95 3.33 11.53
C PHE A 95 -6.25 2.94 10.80
N PHE A 96 -7.21 2.36 11.52
CA PHE A 96 -8.47 1.93 10.93
C PHE A 96 -9.26 3.10 10.38
N GLU A 97 -9.35 4.22 11.11
CA GLU A 97 -10.03 5.42 10.62
C GLU A 97 -9.43 5.89 9.28
N TYR A 98 -8.12 6.06 9.23
CA TYR A 98 -7.42 6.56 8.04
C TYR A 98 -7.53 5.61 6.85
N ILE A 99 -7.21 4.33 7.03
CA ILE A 99 -7.21 3.36 5.93
C ILE A 99 -8.64 3.09 5.43
N HIS A 100 -9.66 3.10 6.31
CA HIS A 100 -11.05 3.02 5.86
C HIS A 100 -11.46 4.21 5.00
N GLN A 101 -11.04 5.43 5.36
CA GLN A 101 -11.32 6.63 4.55
C GLN A 101 -10.69 6.52 3.15
N VAL A 102 -9.45 6.04 3.08
CA VAL A 102 -8.79 5.78 1.79
C VAL A 102 -9.54 4.72 0.99
N GLY A 103 -9.91 3.59 1.60
CA GLY A 103 -10.71 2.54 0.95
C GLY A 103 -12.02 3.08 0.39
N ALA A 104 -12.77 3.84 1.20
CA ALA A 104 -14.02 4.47 0.79
C ALA A 104 -13.85 5.47 -0.37
N SER A 105 -12.74 6.21 -0.41
CA SER A 105 -12.46 7.19 -1.48
C SER A 105 -12.37 6.55 -2.86
N HIS A 106 -11.90 5.29 -2.96
CA HIS A 106 -11.75 4.59 -4.24
C HIS A 106 -13.10 4.25 -4.90
N ARG A 107 -14.21 4.28 -4.16
CA ARG A 107 -15.57 4.16 -4.72
C ARG A 107 -15.91 5.30 -5.68
N ARG A 108 -15.26 6.46 -5.53
CA ARG A 108 -15.48 7.62 -6.39
C ARG A 108 -14.79 7.47 -7.75
N ILE A 109 -13.93 6.47 -7.91
CA ILE A 109 -13.21 6.21 -9.16
C ILE A 109 -14.11 5.38 -10.08
N PRO A 110 -14.53 5.90 -11.24
CA PRO A 110 -15.39 5.16 -12.17
C PRO A 110 -14.76 3.83 -12.60
N GLY A 111 -15.53 2.75 -12.48
CA GLY A 111 -15.09 1.40 -12.89
C GLY A 111 -14.08 0.73 -11.95
N PHE A 112 -13.75 1.34 -10.80
CA PHE A 112 -12.90 0.69 -9.79
C PHE A 112 -13.62 -0.48 -9.16
N LYS A 113 -12.94 -1.63 -9.15
CA LYS A 113 -13.42 -2.85 -8.52
C LYS A 113 -12.56 -3.15 -7.29
N VAL A 114 -13.20 -3.62 -6.22
CA VAL A 114 -12.54 -3.88 -4.93
C VAL A 114 -11.37 -4.86 -5.06
N GLU A 115 -11.43 -5.78 -6.04
CA GLU A 115 -10.38 -6.76 -6.30
C GLU A 115 -9.07 -6.12 -6.80
N TYR A 116 -9.11 -4.88 -7.29
CA TYR A 116 -7.92 -4.17 -7.76
C TYR A 116 -6.96 -3.81 -6.63
N PHE A 117 -7.45 -3.67 -5.39
CA PHE A 117 -6.55 -3.50 -4.23
C PHE A 117 -5.58 -4.67 -4.10
N TRP A 118 -6.05 -5.90 -4.29
CA TRP A 118 -5.24 -7.10 -4.19
C TRP A 118 -4.15 -7.21 -5.26
N LYS A 119 -4.29 -6.45 -6.37
CA LYS A 119 -3.26 -6.37 -7.40
C LYS A 119 -2.00 -5.62 -6.95
N ILE A 120 -2.06 -4.90 -5.83
CA ILE A 120 -0.91 -4.17 -5.28
C ILE A 120 0.04 -5.07 -4.49
N GLU A 121 -0.41 -6.20 -3.95
CA GLU A 121 0.40 -7.03 -3.04
C GLU A 121 1.75 -7.45 -3.65
N ALA A 122 1.72 -8.14 -4.80
CA ALA A 122 2.95 -8.63 -5.42
C ALA A 122 3.86 -7.49 -5.93
N PRO A 123 3.34 -6.46 -6.63
CA PRO A 123 4.15 -5.30 -7.02
C PRO A 123 4.79 -4.56 -5.84
N PHE A 124 4.08 -4.43 -4.72
CA PHE A 124 4.59 -3.80 -3.51
C PHE A 124 5.76 -4.59 -2.92
N LEU A 125 5.58 -5.91 -2.74
CA LEU A 125 6.62 -6.78 -2.18
C LEU A 125 7.88 -6.76 -3.04
N ALA A 126 7.73 -6.86 -4.36
CA ALA A 126 8.85 -6.83 -5.30
C ALA A 126 9.54 -5.44 -5.34
N ALA A 127 8.81 -4.34 -5.15
CA ALA A 127 9.40 -3.01 -5.05
C ALA A 127 10.19 -2.84 -3.74
N VAL A 128 9.64 -3.32 -2.62
CA VAL A 128 10.32 -3.32 -1.32
C VAL A 128 11.60 -4.15 -1.37
N GLU A 129 11.55 -5.35 -1.95
CA GLU A 129 12.72 -6.21 -2.16
C GLU A 129 13.81 -5.47 -2.92
N SER A 130 13.45 -4.85 -4.06
CA SER A 130 14.40 -4.08 -4.86
C SER A 130 15.01 -2.90 -4.11
N THR A 131 14.27 -2.26 -3.20
CA THR A 131 14.77 -1.11 -2.44
C THR A 131 15.62 -1.52 -1.23
N LEU A 132 15.27 -2.62 -0.57
CA LEU A 132 15.99 -3.09 0.61
C LEU A 132 17.24 -3.92 0.27
N GLY A 133 17.28 -4.56 -0.90
CA GLY A 133 18.40 -5.39 -1.35
C GLY A 133 18.72 -6.49 -0.34
N ASP A 134 19.99 -6.62 0.05
CA ASP A 134 20.46 -7.63 1.01
C ASP A 134 19.75 -7.59 2.38
N ARG A 135 19.09 -6.48 2.72
CA ARG A 135 18.29 -6.36 3.95
C ARG A 135 16.92 -7.04 3.85
N TYR A 136 16.46 -7.38 2.65
CA TYR A 136 15.20 -8.10 2.41
C TYR A 136 15.38 -9.60 2.67
N THR A 137 15.61 -9.94 3.93
CA THR A 137 15.71 -11.35 4.36
C THR A 137 14.35 -12.05 4.32
N PRO A 138 14.30 -13.40 4.31
CA PRO A 138 13.02 -14.14 4.36
C PRO A 138 12.13 -13.77 5.56
N ASN A 139 12.73 -13.41 6.69
CA ASN A 139 11.99 -12.92 7.85
C ASN A 139 11.36 -11.54 7.59
N VAL A 140 12.09 -10.64 6.91
CA VAL A 140 11.57 -9.32 6.52
C VAL A 140 10.46 -9.48 5.49
N GLU A 141 10.67 -10.31 4.47
CA GLU A 141 9.64 -10.65 3.47
C GLU A 141 8.33 -11.11 4.13
N ASN A 142 8.41 -12.06 5.07
CA ASN A 142 7.23 -12.55 5.78
C ASN A 142 6.51 -11.44 6.57
N ILE A 143 7.25 -10.53 7.21
CA ILE A 143 6.68 -9.40 7.93
C ILE A 143 5.97 -8.44 6.96
N TYR A 144 6.57 -8.14 5.82
CA TYR A 144 5.96 -7.29 4.81
C TYR A 144 4.70 -7.93 4.20
N LYS A 145 4.70 -9.25 3.96
CA LYS A 145 3.50 -9.99 3.50
C LYS A 145 2.33 -9.86 4.47
N ILE A 146 2.58 -10.08 5.76
CA ILE A 146 1.54 -9.92 6.78
C ILE A 146 1.04 -8.48 6.82
N THR A 147 1.96 -7.52 6.77
CA THR A 147 1.65 -6.10 6.90
C THR A 147 0.84 -5.57 5.71
N ILE A 148 1.26 -5.87 4.48
CA ILE A 148 0.54 -5.42 3.29
C ILE A 148 -0.85 -6.07 3.21
N LYS A 149 -0.95 -7.36 3.54
CA LYS A 149 -2.23 -8.05 3.56
C LYS A 149 -3.20 -7.40 4.54
N PHE A 150 -2.75 -7.08 5.75
CA PHE A 150 -3.55 -6.38 6.75
C PHE A 150 -4.05 -5.00 6.26
N ILE A 151 -3.19 -4.23 5.60
CA ILE A 151 -3.56 -2.93 5.02
C ILE A 151 -4.60 -3.11 3.90
N LEU A 152 -4.39 -4.07 3.00
CA LEU A 152 -5.31 -4.34 1.89
C LEU A 152 -6.67 -4.83 2.38
N GLU A 153 -6.72 -5.72 3.37
CA GLU A 153 -7.97 -6.15 4.02
C GLU A 153 -8.72 -4.96 4.61
N THR A 154 -8.00 -4.04 5.25
CA THR A 154 -8.58 -2.83 5.83
C THR A 154 -9.08 -1.85 4.74
N LEU A 155 -8.37 -1.70 3.62
CA LEU A 155 -8.83 -0.91 2.48
C LEU A 155 -10.13 -1.48 1.88
N VAL A 156 -10.18 -2.80 1.73
CA VAL A 156 -11.37 -3.53 1.24
C VAL A 156 -12.55 -3.29 2.17
N ASP A 157 -12.36 -3.49 3.48
CA ASP A 157 -13.41 -3.24 4.49
C ASP A 157 -13.91 -1.78 4.44
N GLY A 158 -13.00 -0.81 4.28
CA GLY A 158 -13.35 0.60 4.10
C GLY A 158 -14.15 0.88 2.83
N TYR A 159 -13.78 0.24 1.72
CA TYR A 159 -14.48 0.34 0.44
C TYR A 159 -15.89 -0.24 0.54
N GLU A 160 -16.07 -1.38 1.21
CA GLU A 160 -17.36 -2.04 1.38
C GLU A 160 -18.27 -1.26 2.33
N LYS A 161 -17.77 -0.87 3.51
CA LYS A 161 -18.51 -0.06 4.49
C LYS A 161 -18.93 1.31 3.94
N GLY A 162 -18.10 1.93 3.10
CA GLY A 162 -18.42 3.18 2.42
C GLY A 162 -19.63 3.08 1.47
N GLY A 163 -20.02 1.87 1.05
CA GLY A 163 -21.23 1.62 0.26
C GLY A 163 -22.51 1.42 1.05
N ASN A 164 -22.39 1.17 2.36
CA ASN A 164 -23.52 0.88 3.25
C ASN A 164 -24.00 2.09 4.05
N LYS A 165 -23.48 3.30 3.81
CA LYS A 165 -24.11 4.51 4.33
C LYS A 165 -25.33 4.82 3.46
N PRO A 166 -26.58 4.68 3.97
CA PRO A 166 -27.72 5.23 3.27
C PRO A 166 -27.47 6.72 3.10
N ASN A 167 -27.71 7.25 1.90
CA ASN A 167 -27.69 8.70 1.68
C ASN A 167 -28.65 9.33 2.70
N SER A 168 -28.10 9.98 3.72
CA SER A 168 -28.89 10.90 4.54
C SER A 168 -29.29 12.04 3.62
N THR A 169 -30.56 11.99 3.19
CA THR A 169 -31.36 13.09 2.64
C THR A 169 -31.26 14.35 3.48
#